data_AF-A0A645I7D8-F1
#
_entry.id   AF-A0A645I7D8-F1
#
_cell.length_a   1.000
_cell.length_b   1.000
_cell.length_c   1.000
_cell.angle_alpha   90.00
_cell.angle_beta   90.00
_cell.angle_gamma   90.00
#
_symmetry.space_group_name_H-M   'P 1'
#
loop_
_entity.id
_entity.type
_entity.pdbx_description
1 polymer ?
#
loop_
_entity_poly.entity_id
_entity_poly.type
_entity_poly.pdbx_seq_one_letter_code
_entity_poly.pdbx_strand_id
1 'polypeptide(L)'
;MCFDQVREELKQAGAPEERSETEQAVSGGYNVLFRDAITDEVHQAAARWRECMAPLGIVDLPDEPWTAGAMSMPPSLMSAWGWTSSFGKPSADEVRIAVHDANCRETSGWSEALYESQWALAEKFVEDNKPALDALLQQHNKYIKKYQQIIADHQNK
;
A
#
# COMPACT_ATOMS: atom_id res chain seq x y z
N MET A 1 35.66 17.97 6.46
CA MET A 1 34.26 17.93 6.93
C MET A 1 34.05 16.70 7.80
N CYS A 2 33.65 16.84 9.07
CA CYS A 2 33.33 15.69 9.91
C CYS A 2 31.84 15.36 9.78
N PHE A 3 31.53 14.29 9.04
CA PHE A 3 30.18 13.76 8.85
C PHE A 3 29.44 13.54 10.18
N ASP A 4 30.17 13.19 11.23
CA ASP A 4 29.62 12.98 12.58
C ASP A 4 29.06 14.25 13.22
N GLN A 5 29.66 15.41 12.95
CA GLN A 5 29.16 16.68 13.48
C GLN A 5 27.84 17.09 12.81
N VAL A 6 27.75 16.91 11.48
CA VAL A 6 26.50 17.14 10.73
C VAL A 6 25.42 16.17 11.21
N ARG A 7 25.77 14.91 11.46
CA ARG A 7 24.83 13.89 11.97
C ARG A 7 24.26 14.26 13.33
N GLU A 8 25.07 14.73 14.26
CA GLU A 8 24.59 15.16 15.59
C GLU A 8 23.76 16.44 15.52
N GLU A 9 24.15 17.41 14.67
CA GLU A 9 23.35 18.62 14.43
C GLU A 9 21.99 18.28 13.81
N LEU A 10 21.92 17.33 12.87
CA LEU A 10 20.67 16.85 12.28
C LEU A 10 19.77 16.15 13.31
N LYS A 11 20.32 15.34 14.22
CA LYS A 11 19.53 14.71 15.30
C LYS A 11 18.90 15.76 16.23
N GLN A 12 19.62 16.84 16.52
CA GLN A 12 19.14 17.93 17.38
C GLN A 12 18.28 18.95 16.61
N ALA A 13 18.24 18.86 15.27
CA ALA A 13 17.61 19.85 14.42
C ALA A 13 16.09 19.77 14.35
N GLY A 14 15.46 18.74 14.90
CA GLY A 14 14.14 18.96 15.50
C GLY A 14 12.95 18.20 14.97
N ALA A 15 13.10 17.23 14.06
CA ALA A 15 12.11 16.16 14.06
C ALA A 15 12.31 15.33 15.34
N PRO A 16 11.28 15.12 16.18
CA PRO A 16 11.39 14.20 17.30
C PRO A 16 11.71 12.79 16.78
N GLU A 17 12.46 12.01 17.56
CA GLU A 17 12.79 10.62 17.22
C GLU A 17 11.53 9.74 17.18
N GLU A 18 10.51 10.13 17.94
CA GLU A 18 9.19 9.52 17.96
C GLU A 18 8.14 10.42 17.29
N ARG A 19 7.23 9.79 16.55
CA ARG A 19 6.07 10.45 15.96
C ARG A 19 5.18 11.02 17.07
N SER A 20 4.62 12.21 16.84
CA SER A 20 3.67 12.80 17.80
C SER A 20 2.42 11.91 17.97
N GLU A 21 1.73 12.02 19.12
CA GLU A 21 0.46 11.29 19.34
C GLU A 21 -0.55 11.56 18.22
N THR A 22 -0.64 12.80 17.74
CA THR A 22 -1.48 13.18 16.60
C THR A 22 -1.10 12.45 15.33
N GLU A 23 0.20 12.35 15.04
CA GLU A 23 0.70 11.64 13.85
C GLU A 23 0.47 10.13 13.95
N GLN A 24 0.63 9.55 15.16
CA GLN A 24 0.31 8.15 15.42
C GLN A 24 -1.18 7.88 15.25
N ALA A 25 -2.05 8.75 15.77
CA ALA A 25 -3.50 8.62 15.66
C ALA A 25 -3.98 8.72 14.21
N VAL A 26 -3.50 9.72 13.45
CA VAL A 26 -3.83 9.89 12.02
C VAL A 26 -3.31 8.69 11.21
N SER A 27 -2.06 8.26 11.43
CA SER A 27 -1.50 7.09 10.74
C SER A 27 -2.24 5.79 11.08
N GLY A 28 -2.65 5.62 12.34
CA GLY A 28 -3.43 4.47 12.79
C GLY A 28 -4.82 4.43 12.15
N GLY A 29 -5.53 5.56 12.15
CA GLY A 29 -6.85 5.70 11.52
C GLY A 29 -6.84 5.39 10.03
N TYR A 30 -5.81 5.85 9.30
CA TYR A 30 -5.67 5.56 7.87
C TYR A 30 -5.54 4.06 7.57
N ASN A 31 -4.82 3.29 8.41
CA ASN A 31 -4.68 1.85 8.22
C ASN A 31 -6.00 1.08 8.40
N VAL A 32 -6.95 1.61 9.17
CA VAL A 32 -8.27 0.99 9.37
C VAL A 32 -9.13 1.10 8.11
N LEU A 33 -8.99 2.19 7.34
CA LEU A 33 -9.78 2.44 6.13
C LEU A 33 -9.67 1.32 5.09
N PHE A 34 -8.48 0.72 4.93
CA PHE A 34 -8.29 -0.38 3.99
C PHE A 34 -9.13 -1.62 4.31
N ARG A 35 -9.44 -1.83 5.59
CA ARG A 35 -10.33 -2.92 6.03
C ARG A 35 -11.79 -2.57 5.74
N ASP A 36 -12.18 -1.33 6.04
CA ASP A 36 -13.55 -0.85 5.86
C ASP A 36 -13.92 -0.68 4.37
N ALA A 37 -12.92 -0.65 3.48
CA ALA A 37 -13.11 -0.59 2.04
C ALA A 37 -13.68 -1.89 1.42
N ILE A 38 -13.70 -3.00 2.18
CA ILE A 38 -14.33 -4.24 1.73
C ILE A 38 -15.83 -4.15 1.99
N THR A 39 -16.55 -3.60 1.02
CA THR A 39 -18.01 -3.42 1.08
C THR A 39 -18.77 -4.60 0.44
N ASP A 40 -20.09 -4.62 0.59
CA ASP A 40 -20.95 -5.61 -0.07
C ASP A 40 -20.80 -5.60 -1.60
N GLU A 41 -20.57 -4.43 -2.22
CA GLU A 41 -20.33 -4.35 -3.68
C GLU A 41 -18.99 -4.99 -4.05
N VAL A 42 -17.95 -4.78 -3.23
CA VAL A 42 -16.64 -5.42 -3.44
C VAL A 42 -16.77 -6.95 -3.33
N HIS A 43 -17.52 -7.44 -2.35
CA HIS A 43 -17.79 -8.88 -2.23
C HIS A 43 -18.61 -9.43 -3.41
N GLN A 44 -19.61 -8.70 -3.90
CA GLN A 44 -20.38 -9.10 -5.08
C GLN A 44 -19.52 -9.13 -6.34
N ALA A 45 -18.63 -8.15 -6.52
CA ALA A 45 -17.67 -8.13 -7.60
C ALA A 45 -16.65 -9.28 -7.49
N ALA A 46 -16.22 -9.63 -6.27
CA ALA A 46 -15.35 -10.77 -6.04
C ALA A 46 -16.03 -12.10 -6.40
N ALA A 47 -17.33 -12.26 -6.12
CA ALA A 47 -18.10 -13.42 -6.55
C ALA A 47 -18.14 -13.55 -8.09
N ARG A 48 -18.38 -12.44 -8.80
CA ARG A 48 -18.32 -12.40 -10.28
C ARG A 48 -16.92 -12.74 -10.81
N TRP A 49 -15.87 -12.25 -10.15
CA TRP A 49 -14.49 -12.62 -10.47
C TRP A 49 -14.26 -14.13 -10.31
N ARG A 50 -14.74 -14.71 -9.21
CA ARG A 50 -14.59 -16.14 -8.91
C ARG A 50 -15.26 -17.00 -9.99
N GLU A 51 -16.45 -16.59 -10.46
CA GLU A 51 -17.13 -17.23 -11.60
C GLU A 51 -16.31 -17.13 -12.89
N CYS A 52 -15.72 -15.97 -13.18
CA CYS A 52 -14.84 -15.76 -14.34
C CYS A 52 -13.56 -16.61 -14.27
N MET A 53 -13.03 -16.86 -13.08
CA MET A 53 -11.82 -17.67 -12.85
C MET A 53 -12.10 -19.18 -12.84
N ALA A 54 -13.34 -19.61 -12.60
CA ALA A 54 -13.72 -21.01 -12.50
C ALA A 54 -13.25 -21.91 -13.67
N PRO A 55 -13.27 -21.46 -14.94
CA PRO A 55 -12.80 -22.27 -16.07
C PRO A 55 -11.32 -22.68 -16.01
N LEU A 56 -10.50 -22.01 -15.19
CA LEU A 56 -9.09 -22.37 -15.02
C LEU A 56 -8.89 -23.64 -14.17
N GLY A 57 -9.92 -24.10 -13.45
CA GLY A 57 -9.87 -25.34 -12.69
C GLY A 57 -8.92 -25.32 -11.48
N ILE A 58 -8.63 -24.14 -10.92
CA ILE A 58 -7.80 -23.98 -9.73
C ILE A 58 -8.56 -24.56 -8.53
N VAL A 59 -8.03 -25.64 -7.93
CA VAL A 59 -8.73 -26.46 -6.91
C VAL A 59 -9.05 -25.67 -5.64
N ASP A 60 -8.14 -24.79 -5.24
CA ASP A 60 -8.20 -23.96 -4.05
C ASP A 60 -8.34 -22.48 -4.42
N LEU A 61 -9.15 -22.19 -5.45
CA LEU A 61 -9.49 -20.82 -5.83
C LEU A 61 -10.14 -20.09 -4.63
N PRO A 62 -9.60 -18.94 -4.20
CA PRO A 62 -10.13 -18.17 -3.07
C PRO A 62 -11.44 -17.46 -3.43
N ASP A 63 -12.12 -16.94 -2.40
CA ASP A 63 -13.35 -16.17 -2.56
C ASP A 63 -13.11 -14.78 -3.15
N GLU A 64 -11.89 -14.26 -2.99
CA GLU A 64 -11.50 -12.94 -3.46
C GLU A 64 -10.16 -12.99 -4.23
N PRO A 65 -9.96 -12.04 -5.16
CA PRO A 65 -8.72 -11.97 -5.92
C PRO A 65 -7.47 -11.82 -5.03
N TRP A 66 -6.48 -12.71 -5.18
CA TRP A 66 -5.25 -12.67 -4.38
C TRP A 66 -4.31 -11.53 -4.78
N THR A 67 -3.53 -10.98 -3.85
CA THR A 67 -2.51 -9.98 -4.21
C THR A 67 -1.25 -10.65 -4.77
N ALA A 68 -0.76 -10.19 -5.92
CA ALA A 68 0.51 -10.67 -6.47
C ALA A 68 1.67 -10.39 -5.49
N GLY A 69 2.45 -11.43 -5.17
CA GLY A 69 3.58 -11.33 -4.24
C GLY A 69 3.20 -11.46 -2.75
N ALA A 70 1.91 -11.57 -2.40
CA ALA A 70 1.48 -11.91 -1.05
C ALA A 70 1.42 -13.44 -0.87
N MET A 71 1.48 -13.91 0.39
CA MET A 71 1.26 -15.34 0.73
C MET A 71 -0.20 -15.79 0.55
N SER A 72 -1.04 -14.99 -0.11
CA SER A 72 -2.46 -15.27 -0.35
C SER A 72 -2.72 -15.97 -1.70
N MET A 73 -1.67 -16.30 -2.46
CA MET A 73 -1.81 -17.07 -3.70
C MET A 73 -2.33 -18.49 -3.42
N PRO A 74 -3.14 -19.09 -4.32
CA PRO A 74 -3.59 -20.47 -4.13
C PRO A 74 -2.41 -21.45 -3.92
N PRO A 75 -2.39 -22.22 -2.81
CA PRO A 75 -1.33 -23.20 -2.53
C PRO A 75 -1.07 -24.20 -3.66
N SER A 76 -2.10 -24.61 -4.40
CA SER A 76 -1.96 -25.51 -5.55
C SER A 76 -1.09 -24.90 -6.66
N LEU A 77 -1.25 -23.60 -6.93
CA LEU A 77 -0.44 -22.87 -7.90
C LEU A 77 0.98 -22.67 -7.39
N MET A 78 1.15 -22.33 -6.11
CA MET A 78 2.48 -22.21 -5.50
C MET A 78 3.27 -23.53 -5.61
N SER A 79 2.60 -24.65 -5.35
CA SER A 79 3.20 -25.98 -5.49
C SER A 79 3.49 -26.33 -6.94
N ALA A 80 2.57 -26.03 -7.87
CA ALA A 80 2.72 -26.34 -9.28
C ALA A 80 3.88 -25.57 -9.94
N TRP A 81 4.09 -24.33 -9.51
CA TRP A 81 5.15 -23.46 -10.05
C TRP A 81 6.47 -23.58 -9.29
N GLY A 82 6.55 -24.42 -8.25
CA GLY A 82 7.75 -24.58 -7.45
C GLY A 82 8.19 -23.27 -6.79
N TRP A 83 7.24 -22.56 -6.16
CA TRP A 83 7.45 -21.26 -5.53
C TRP A 83 8.39 -21.37 -4.31
N THR A 84 9.70 -21.46 -4.55
CA THR A 84 10.71 -21.57 -3.49
C THR A 84 11.68 -20.39 -3.45
N SER A 85 11.67 -19.49 -4.43
CA SER A 85 12.46 -18.24 -4.41
C SER A 85 12.21 -17.39 -5.66
N SER A 86 11.90 -16.10 -5.45
CA SER A 86 11.33 -15.12 -6.40
C SER A 86 12.25 -14.61 -7.52
N PHE A 87 13.18 -15.41 -8.04
CA PHE A 87 14.17 -14.95 -9.03
C PHE A 87 14.22 -15.88 -10.25
N GLY A 88 13.16 -15.87 -11.04
CA GLY A 88 13.05 -16.64 -12.28
C GLY A 88 12.19 -15.93 -13.32
N LYS A 89 12.36 -16.30 -14.59
CA LYS A 89 11.43 -15.87 -15.65
C LYS A 89 10.09 -16.59 -15.42
N PRO A 90 8.94 -15.88 -15.47
CA PRO A 90 7.65 -16.53 -15.33
C PRO A 90 7.45 -17.55 -16.46
N SER A 91 6.92 -18.70 -16.10
CA SER A 91 6.46 -19.74 -17.00
C SER A 91 5.28 -19.26 -17.84
N ALA A 92 5.02 -19.94 -18.96
CA ALA A 92 3.85 -19.63 -19.79
C ALA A 92 2.52 -19.85 -19.05
N ASP A 93 2.52 -20.75 -18.06
CA ASP A 93 1.37 -21.07 -17.21
C ASP A 93 1.04 -19.91 -16.25
N GLU A 94 2.06 -19.40 -15.56
CA GLU A 94 1.97 -18.21 -14.70
C GLU A 94 1.46 -17.01 -15.47
N VAL A 95 2.02 -16.74 -16.67
CA VAL A 95 1.57 -15.63 -17.51
C VAL A 95 0.11 -15.81 -17.94
N ARG A 96 -0.27 -17.02 -18.38
CA ARG A 96 -1.66 -17.28 -18.83
C ARG A 96 -2.65 -17.05 -17.70
N ILE A 97 -2.38 -17.56 -16.49
CA ILE A 97 -3.27 -17.40 -15.34
C ILE A 97 -3.32 -15.94 -14.90
N ALA A 98 -2.17 -15.24 -14.84
CA ALA A 98 -2.13 -13.82 -14.46
C ALA A 98 -2.89 -12.92 -15.45
N VAL A 99 -2.79 -13.19 -16.75
CA VAL A 99 -3.55 -12.45 -17.78
C VAL A 99 -5.05 -12.70 -17.65
N HIS A 100 -5.46 -13.96 -17.42
CA HIS A 100 -6.88 -14.31 -17.22
C HIS A 100 -7.43 -13.66 -15.94
N ASP A 101 -6.68 -13.71 -14.84
CA ASP A 101 -7.02 -13.04 -13.58
C ASP A 101 -7.18 -11.52 -13.76
N ALA A 102 -6.24 -10.86 -14.43
CA ALA A 102 -6.33 -9.43 -14.72
C ALA A 102 -7.62 -9.07 -15.48
N ASN A 103 -7.95 -9.84 -16.52
CA ASN A 103 -9.20 -9.64 -17.28
C ASN A 103 -10.45 -9.92 -16.42
N CYS A 104 -10.42 -10.95 -15.58
CA CYS A 104 -11.53 -11.23 -14.66
C CYS A 104 -11.72 -10.12 -13.63
N ARG A 105 -10.65 -9.51 -13.12
CA ARG A 105 -10.75 -8.38 -12.16
C ARG A 105 -11.35 -7.14 -12.80
N GLU A 106 -11.01 -6.87 -14.05
CA GLU A 106 -11.58 -5.76 -14.82
C GLU A 106 -13.05 -6.03 -15.16
N THR A 107 -13.35 -7.16 -15.79
CA THR A 107 -14.71 -7.48 -16.27
C THR A 107 -15.72 -7.75 -15.15
N SER A 108 -15.28 -8.20 -13.97
CA SER A 108 -16.15 -8.34 -12.80
C SER A 108 -16.47 -7.02 -12.10
N GLY A 109 -15.73 -5.94 -12.42
CA GLY A 109 -15.79 -4.66 -11.73
C GLY A 109 -15.09 -4.65 -10.37
N TRP A 110 -14.37 -5.71 -10.00
CA TRP A 110 -13.77 -5.81 -8.66
C TRP A 110 -12.72 -4.73 -8.40
N SER A 111 -11.84 -4.47 -9.37
CA SER A 111 -10.81 -3.44 -9.22
C SER A 111 -11.41 -2.04 -9.07
N GLU A 112 -12.48 -1.75 -9.82
CA GLU A 112 -13.19 -0.46 -9.76
C GLU A 112 -13.93 -0.32 -8.42
N ALA A 113 -14.71 -1.31 -8.02
CA ALA A 113 -15.45 -1.28 -6.75
C ALA A 113 -14.53 -1.09 -5.54
N LEU A 114 -13.40 -1.82 -5.49
CA LEU A 114 -12.43 -1.69 -4.42
C LEU A 114 -11.78 -0.30 -4.42
N TYR A 115 -11.39 0.21 -5.60
CA TYR A 115 -10.79 1.53 -5.73
C TYR A 115 -11.73 2.64 -5.28
N GLU A 116 -12.98 2.65 -5.77
CA GLU A 116 -13.97 3.66 -5.40
C GLU A 116 -14.27 3.66 -3.91
N SER A 117 -14.37 2.47 -3.30
CA SER A 117 -14.57 2.37 -1.85
C SER A 117 -13.38 2.89 -1.04
N GLN A 118 -12.16 2.53 -1.43
CA GLN A 118 -10.94 3.05 -0.81
C GLN A 118 -10.82 4.57 -0.97
N TRP A 119 -11.14 5.07 -2.16
CA TRP A 119 -11.06 6.50 -2.46
C TRP A 119 -12.05 7.30 -1.63
N ALA A 120 -13.32 6.90 -1.57
CA ALA A 120 -14.34 7.56 -0.77
C ALA A 120 -13.98 7.61 0.72
N LEU A 121 -13.41 6.51 1.25
CA LEU A 121 -12.93 6.47 2.64
C LEU A 121 -11.72 7.37 2.87
N ALA A 122 -10.77 7.40 1.94
CA ALA A 122 -9.60 8.26 2.03
C ALA A 122 -9.96 9.75 1.94
N GLU A 123 -10.86 10.12 1.03
CA GLU A 123 -11.38 11.48 0.89
C GLU A 123 -12.03 11.94 2.20
N LYS A 124 -12.98 11.15 2.70
CA LYS A 124 -13.64 11.43 3.98
C LYS A 124 -12.66 11.54 5.13
N PHE A 125 -11.67 10.65 5.20
CA PHE A 125 -10.65 10.69 6.24
C PHE A 125 -9.83 11.98 6.18
N VAL A 126 -9.41 12.41 4.99
CA VAL A 126 -8.67 13.66 4.81
C VAL A 126 -9.51 14.86 5.20
N GLU A 127 -10.79 14.89 4.82
CA GLU A 127 -11.72 15.94 5.20
C GLU A 127 -11.88 16.02 6.73
N ASP A 128 -12.19 14.89 7.38
CA ASP A 128 -12.41 14.79 8.82
C ASP A 128 -11.14 15.15 9.63
N ASN A 129 -9.96 14.90 9.08
CA ASN A 129 -8.67 15.13 9.74
C ASN A 129 -7.92 16.37 9.22
N LYS A 130 -8.55 17.18 8.37
CA LYS A 130 -7.88 18.30 7.67
C LYS A 130 -7.09 19.23 8.59
N PRO A 131 -7.63 19.71 9.74
CA PRO A 131 -6.87 20.59 10.63
C PRO A 131 -5.62 19.93 11.22
N ALA A 132 -5.72 18.64 11.58
CA ALA A 132 -4.60 17.87 12.11
C ALA A 132 -3.52 17.65 11.04
N LEU A 133 -3.95 17.28 9.82
CA LEU A 133 -3.07 17.12 8.66
C LEU A 133 -2.36 18.43 8.30
N ASP A 134 -3.08 19.55 8.25
CA ASP A 134 -2.51 20.87 7.96
C ASP A 134 -1.47 21.27 9.02
N ALA A 135 -1.73 21.00 10.30
CA ALA A 135 -0.77 21.25 11.38
C ALA A 135 0.50 20.39 11.25
N LEU A 136 0.34 19.09 10.97
CA LEU A 136 1.46 18.18 10.73
C LEU A 136 2.28 18.62 9.50
N LEU A 137 1.63 18.98 8.39
CA LEU A 137 2.30 19.50 7.21
C LEU A 137 3.13 20.76 7.51
N GLN A 138 2.58 21.71 8.28
CA GLN A 138 3.31 22.91 8.70
C GLN A 138 4.52 22.57 9.58
N GLN A 139 4.38 21.62 10.50
CA GLN A 139 5.45 21.15 11.37
C GLN A 139 6.58 20.49 10.56
N HIS A 140 6.25 19.55 9.68
CA HIS A 140 7.22 18.86 8.84
C HIS A 140 7.93 19.83 7.88
N ASN A 141 7.23 20.82 7.34
CA ASN A 141 7.84 21.86 6.52
C ASN A 141 8.88 22.69 7.29
N LYS A 142 8.69 22.92 8.59
CA LYS A 142 9.72 23.59 9.43
C LYS A 142 10.95 22.70 9.60
N TYR A 143 10.77 21.40 9.78
CA TYR A 143 11.88 20.44 9.87
C TYR A 143 12.67 20.37 8.57
N ILE A 144 11.99 20.23 7.43
CA ILE A 144 12.62 20.21 6.11
C ILE A 144 13.46 21.46 5.88
N LYS A 145 12.93 22.66 6.16
CA LYS A 145 13.68 23.93 6.01
C LYS A 145 14.92 23.96 6.89
N LYS A 146 14.82 23.51 8.14
CA LYS A 146 15.96 23.49 9.05
C LYS A 146 17.03 22.48 8.60
N TYR A 147 16.63 21.31 8.12
CA TYR A 147 17.55 20.35 7.52
C TYR A 147 18.24 20.89 6.28
N GLN A 148 17.49 21.52 5.37
CA GLN A 148 18.05 22.15 4.18
C GLN A 148 19.07 23.25 4.54
N GLN A 149 18.80 24.06 5.56
CA GLN A 149 19.76 25.07 6.03
C GLN A 149 21.05 24.44 6.52
N ILE A 150 20.98 23.40 7.36
CA ILE A 150 22.17 22.70 7.87
C ILE A 150 22.98 22.10 6.72
N ILE A 151 22.32 21.44 5.76
CA ILE A 151 22.98 20.89 4.58
C ILE A 151 23.71 22.00 3.80
N ALA A 152 23.04 23.13 3.54
CA ALA A 152 23.64 24.25 2.82
C ALA A 152 24.82 24.89 3.58
N ASP A 153 24.72 25.04 4.90
CA ASP A 153 25.77 25.63 5.74
C ASP A 153 27.04 24.77 5.78
N HIS A 154 26.90 23.46 5.62
CA HIS A 154 28.03 22.52 5.56
C HIS A 154 28.52 22.25 4.14
N GLN A 155 27.72 22.49 3.09
CA GLN A 155 28.20 22.42 1.70
C GLN A 155 29.09 23.60 1.29
N ASN A 156 28.94 24.76 1.96
CA ASN A 156 29.66 25.99 1.66
C ASN A 156 30.92 26.23 2.53
N LYS A 157 31.36 25.22 3.29
CA LYS A 157 32.57 25.23 4.15
C LYS A 157 33.62 24.27 3.62
#